data_AF-A0A3L7UZA4-F1
#
_entry.id   AF-A0A3L7UZA4-F1
#
_cell.length_a   1.000
_cell.length_b   1.000
_cell.length_c   1.000
_cell.angle_alpha   90.00
_cell.angle_beta   90.00
_cell.angle_gamma   90.00
#
_symmetry.space_group_name_H-M   'P 1'
#
loop_
_entity.id
_entity.type
_entity.pdbx_description
1 polymer ?
#
loop_
_entity_poly.entity_id
_entity_poly.type
_entity_poly.pdbx_seq_one_letter_code
_entity_poly.pdbx_strand_id
1 'polypeptide(L)'
;MNLSCVRGGSTFNHHSRVFGACIMFLRQPFMTALVLSAIVCITPVVNATLPPEVRKELSELMKELKDVNSLVKKKDVDQAKAIIKKAEDRITELAIADDEKDRTYATFKGQLEKAKNVIPVSFEHEVAPILKANCLRCHGEENPRANLRLDTFNGIVKGGQSGVPVTPGLPARSALVLAMASPDDQLRMPKGGAKLTDEIIKTVARWIEQGANYDGIDRDAPIGQSTEEKKEPPKPVNVVMADGTETVSFKGDVAPWLVNICMGCHSGNTPRGKFGFTTFEQLLQGGPTGNTIVPGNPDESYIVDLVLRQEPLKMPQGQAQLKKSQAVALETWIKEGAHFDGKDAKAPLRDIVPTAAQLAAAQLAKMTDEEFAARRIAETAALWKRISPKTEGVVATSTNFYFYGTVSQDRLKQLDEVAETQLAELEKRYPLPAGEQAFRGRLAVLVTNDRFDYEEFNTVLMNRRTPKTVSGHLSITPNFETAYIAMHDVGETESASALTTEQLMKSLLSQSYLTRDGSNLPDWLRQGFGMMESGLKSDSVYVKAIPGRAGKAVSTITDAGKLFDDGTFAPEEVGEVGYLLVKFLQMQGGPARFQQLVGELRKTPNAARAVEQVYGAPVAQLGQLFLQSGGK
;
A
#
# COMPACT_ATOMS: atom_id res chain seq x y z
N MET A 1 -2.73 -17.65 61.35
CA MET A 1 -3.28 -19.02 61.19
C MET A 1 -3.54 -19.21 59.71
N ASN A 2 -2.60 -19.85 59.00
CA ASN A 2 -2.71 -21.26 58.53
C ASN A 2 -3.89 -21.41 57.56
N LEU A 3 -3.78 -21.83 56.29
CA LEU A 3 -2.82 -22.66 55.53
C LEU A 3 -3.11 -22.40 54.02
N SER A 4 -2.12 -22.31 53.12
CA SER A 4 -1.57 -23.39 52.25
C SER A 4 -2.67 -24.16 51.47
N CYS A 5 -2.63 -24.41 50.15
CA CYS A 5 -1.54 -24.82 49.26
C CYS A 5 -2.11 -24.79 47.79
N VAL A 6 -1.38 -24.32 46.75
CA VAL A 6 -0.53 -25.12 45.80
C VAL A 6 -1.40 -26.04 44.90
N ARG A 7 -1.35 -26.11 43.56
CA ARG A 7 -0.37 -26.03 42.44
C ARG A 7 -1.25 -25.98 41.16
N GLY A 8 -0.88 -25.54 39.97
CA GLY A 8 0.41 -25.30 39.33
C GLY A 8 0.27 -25.60 37.81
N GLY A 9 1.05 -24.91 36.98
CA GLY A 9 1.32 -25.25 35.57
C GLY A 9 0.76 -24.23 34.56
N SER A 10 1.48 -23.16 34.18
CA SER A 10 2.54 -23.09 33.14
C SER A 10 1.94 -23.11 31.71
N THR A 11 2.15 -22.16 30.79
CA THR A 11 3.30 -21.25 30.54
C THR A 11 2.97 -20.14 29.52
N PHE A 12 3.56 -18.95 29.76
CA PHE A 12 4.19 -17.98 28.84
C PHE A 12 3.41 -17.07 27.86
N ASN A 13 3.13 -15.86 28.40
CA ASN A 13 3.41 -14.50 27.90
C ASN A 13 4.89 -14.30 27.43
N HIS A 14 5.38 -13.23 26.78
CA HIS A 14 4.88 -11.91 26.41
C HIS A 14 5.85 -11.24 25.40
N HIS A 15 5.35 -10.21 24.72
CA HIS A 15 6.12 -9.16 24.05
C HIS A 15 6.09 -7.87 24.89
N SER A 16 7.20 -7.10 24.83
CA SER A 16 7.29 -5.64 24.80
C SER A 16 6.82 -4.79 26.01
N ARG A 17 7.68 -3.86 26.48
CA ARG A 17 7.52 -2.39 26.35
C ARG A 17 8.40 -1.57 27.34
N VAL A 18 8.96 -0.51 26.74
CA VAL A 18 9.39 0.85 27.15
C VAL A 18 8.87 1.45 28.48
N PHE A 19 9.72 2.30 29.10
CA PHE A 19 9.55 3.62 29.82
C PHE A 19 10.61 3.69 30.96
N GLY A 20 11.22 4.80 31.42
CA GLY A 20 11.05 6.26 31.31
C GLY A 20 12.23 6.95 32.05
N ALA A 21 12.10 8.24 32.36
CA ALA A 21 13.19 9.23 32.44
C ALA A 21 13.68 9.70 33.85
N CYS A 22 14.85 10.37 33.84
CA CYS A 22 15.21 11.64 34.52
C CYS A 22 15.68 11.73 36.01
N ILE A 23 16.75 12.55 36.19
CA ILE A 23 17.14 13.47 37.29
C ILE A 23 18.18 13.04 38.34
N MET A 24 18.99 14.05 38.68
CA MET A 24 20.33 14.21 39.25
C MET A 24 20.40 14.31 40.79
N PHE A 25 21.64 14.28 41.29
CA PHE A 25 22.24 14.95 42.48
C PHE A 25 22.43 14.22 43.83
N LEU A 26 23.73 14.07 44.17
CA LEU A 26 24.44 14.20 45.47
C LEU A 26 23.99 13.41 46.71
N ARG A 27 24.87 12.49 47.16
CA ARG A 27 25.53 12.50 48.49
C ARG A 27 26.45 11.27 48.67
N GLN A 28 27.75 11.53 48.93
CA GLN A 28 28.69 10.62 49.61
C GLN A 28 28.48 10.69 51.15
N PRO A 29 29.05 9.85 52.07
CA PRO A 29 30.41 9.24 52.03
C PRO A 29 30.60 7.87 52.78
N PHE A 30 31.88 7.57 53.09
CA PHE A 30 32.52 6.49 53.89
C PHE A 30 33.29 5.44 53.05
N MET A 31 34.61 5.61 52.85
CA MET A 31 35.75 5.15 53.69
C MET A 31 35.81 3.60 53.76
N THR A 32 36.89 2.89 53.41
CA THR A 32 38.33 3.19 53.52
C THR A 32 39.16 2.07 52.86
N ALA A 33 40.43 2.40 52.56
CA ALA A 33 41.61 1.54 52.37
C ALA A 33 41.72 0.79 51.01
N LEU A 34 42.85 0.74 50.30
CA LEU A 34 44.25 1.13 50.57
C LEU A 34 45.00 1.19 49.20
N VAL A 35 45.66 2.33 48.92
CA VAL A 35 47.07 2.51 48.47
C VAL A 35 47.61 1.58 47.35
N LEU A 36 48.17 2.05 46.21
CA LEU A 36 49.48 2.71 46.11
C LEU A 36 49.72 3.38 44.73
N SER A 37 50.50 4.45 44.79
CA SER A 37 50.84 5.43 43.75
C SER A 37 51.39 4.93 42.41
N ALA A 38 51.15 5.79 41.42
CA ALA A 38 51.76 5.84 40.11
C ALA A 38 53.30 5.80 40.13
N ILE A 39 53.85 5.02 39.20
CA ILE A 39 55.17 5.23 38.64
C ILE A 39 54.95 5.64 37.18
N VAL A 40 55.35 6.87 36.85
CA VAL A 40 55.57 7.29 35.47
C VAL A 40 56.86 6.61 35.02
N CYS A 41 56.72 5.54 34.23
CA CYS A 41 57.82 5.03 33.43
C CYS A 41 57.78 5.71 32.06
N ILE A 42 58.69 6.66 31.86
CA ILE A 42 59.16 7.04 30.52
C ILE A 42 59.82 5.78 29.97
N THR A 43 59.15 5.08 29.05
CA THR A 43 59.84 4.05 28.25
C THR A 43 60.57 4.73 27.10
N PRO A 44 61.81 4.33 26.81
CA PRO A 44 62.48 4.75 25.59
C PRO A 44 61.70 4.19 24.39
N VAL A 45 61.77 4.89 23.26
CA VAL A 45 61.37 4.35 21.95
C VAL A 45 62.22 3.11 21.68
N VAL A 46 61.74 1.96 22.13
CA VAL A 46 62.16 0.66 21.62
C VAL A 46 61.56 0.59 20.23
N ASN A 47 62.37 0.37 19.19
CA ASN A 47 61.89 0.07 17.85
C ASN A 47 60.72 -0.91 17.96
N ALA A 48 59.49 -0.41 17.79
CA ALA A 48 58.28 -1.18 17.98
C ALA A 48 58.32 -2.29 16.94
N THR A 49 58.63 -3.47 17.45
CA THR A 49 58.84 -4.66 16.67
C THR A 49 57.61 -5.49 16.94
N LEU A 50 56.81 -5.76 15.90
CA LEU A 50 55.51 -6.44 16.05
C LEU A 50 55.63 -7.69 16.94
N PRO A 51 54.62 -7.98 17.79
CA PRO A 51 54.66 -9.15 18.67
C PRO A 51 54.94 -10.45 17.88
N PRO A 52 55.70 -11.41 18.45
CA PRO A 52 56.02 -12.68 17.78
C PRO A 52 54.79 -13.43 17.22
N GLU A 53 53.67 -13.35 17.92
CA GLU A 53 52.39 -13.97 17.57
C GLU A 53 51.80 -13.34 16.31
N VAL A 54 51.84 -12.01 16.23
CA VAL A 54 51.40 -11.24 15.05
C VAL A 54 52.30 -11.55 13.85
N ARG A 55 53.62 -11.65 14.04
CA ARG A 55 54.54 -12.03 12.95
C ARG A 55 54.31 -13.45 12.44
N LYS A 56 54.01 -14.39 13.34
CA LYS A 56 53.67 -15.76 12.99
C LYS A 56 52.39 -15.79 12.14
N GLU A 57 51.38 -15.03 12.55
CA GLU A 57 50.11 -14.91 11.82
C GLU A 57 50.30 -14.28 10.43
N LEU A 58 51.04 -13.16 10.32
CA LEU A 58 51.41 -12.57 9.03
C LEU A 58 52.15 -13.57 8.13
N SER A 59 52.98 -14.44 8.72
CA SER A 59 53.70 -15.47 7.98
C SER A 59 52.80 -16.58 7.44
N GLU A 60 51.74 -16.95 8.15
CA GLU A 60 50.74 -17.90 7.64
C GLU A 60 49.88 -17.28 6.53
N LEU A 61 49.44 -16.02 6.69
CA LEU A 61 48.72 -15.31 5.63
C LEU A 61 49.58 -15.17 4.36
N MET A 62 50.89 -14.90 4.50
CA MET A 62 51.83 -14.90 3.37
C MET A 62 51.90 -16.24 2.63
N LYS A 63 51.73 -17.38 3.33
CA LYS A 63 51.70 -18.69 2.65
C LYS A 63 50.43 -18.84 1.83
N GLU A 64 49.27 -18.45 2.37
CA GLU A 64 47.99 -18.50 1.65
C GLU A 64 48.01 -17.58 0.41
N LEU A 65 48.62 -16.39 0.52
CA LEU A 65 48.73 -15.44 -0.61
C LEU A 65 49.54 -16.00 -1.80
N LYS A 66 50.40 -17.01 -1.60
CA LYS A 66 51.14 -17.64 -2.71
C LYS A 66 50.23 -18.42 -3.66
N ASP A 67 49.10 -18.90 -3.16
CA ASP A 67 48.16 -19.71 -3.95
C ASP A 67 47.32 -18.85 -4.91
N VAL A 68 47.19 -17.55 -4.65
CA VAL A 68 46.41 -16.60 -5.46
C VAL A 68 46.77 -16.68 -6.94
N ASN A 69 48.07 -16.66 -7.29
CA ASN A 69 48.50 -16.73 -8.68
C ASN A 69 48.17 -18.07 -9.34
N SER A 70 48.22 -19.16 -8.58
CA SER A 70 47.83 -20.50 -9.07
C SER A 70 46.33 -20.57 -9.33
N LEU A 71 45.51 -20.01 -8.43
CA LEU A 71 44.05 -19.95 -8.55
C LEU A 71 43.61 -19.10 -9.75
N VAL A 72 44.20 -17.92 -9.94
CA VAL A 72 43.93 -17.09 -11.12
C VAL A 72 44.27 -17.82 -12.43
N LYS A 73 45.42 -18.54 -12.48
CA LYS A 73 45.77 -19.36 -13.66
C LYS A 73 44.78 -20.50 -13.93
N LYS A 74 44.16 -21.04 -12.88
CA LYS A 74 43.10 -22.06 -12.97
C LYS A 74 41.71 -21.46 -13.25
N LYS A 75 41.61 -20.15 -13.45
CA LYS A 75 40.36 -19.38 -13.62
C LYS A 75 39.45 -19.37 -12.39
N ASP A 76 39.98 -19.70 -11.21
CA ASP A 76 39.25 -19.62 -9.94
C ASP A 76 39.51 -18.26 -9.27
N VAL A 77 38.92 -17.22 -9.87
CA VAL A 77 39.13 -15.83 -9.45
C VAL A 77 38.42 -15.53 -8.12
N ASP A 78 37.30 -16.21 -7.84
CA ASP A 78 36.51 -15.99 -6.62
C ASP A 78 37.24 -16.51 -5.39
N GLN A 79 37.82 -17.71 -5.46
CA GLN A 79 38.64 -18.22 -4.36
C GLN A 79 39.90 -17.36 -4.15
N ALA A 80 40.51 -16.87 -5.23
CA ALA A 80 41.65 -15.97 -5.16
C ALA A 80 41.30 -14.63 -4.47
N LYS A 81 40.14 -14.04 -4.79
CA LYS A 81 39.61 -12.84 -4.14
C LYS A 81 39.30 -13.07 -2.66
N ALA A 82 38.75 -14.24 -2.30
CA ALA A 82 38.45 -14.59 -0.91
C ALA A 82 39.70 -14.65 -0.02
N ILE A 83 40.81 -15.20 -0.53
CA ILE A 83 42.09 -15.25 0.20
C ILE A 83 42.64 -13.84 0.47
N ILE A 84 42.59 -12.96 -0.54
CA ILE A 84 43.03 -11.57 -0.40
C ILE A 84 42.16 -10.85 0.63
N LYS A 85 40.83 -10.96 0.52
CA LYS A 85 39.90 -10.32 1.46
C LYS A 85 40.14 -10.80 2.90
N LYS A 86 40.32 -12.11 3.10
CA LYS A 86 40.66 -12.68 4.42
C LYS A 86 41.93 -12.05 4.99
N ALA A 87 42.96 -11.86 4.17
CA ALA A 87 44.20 -11.21 4.58
C ALA A 87 43.99 -9.74 4.94
N GLU A 88 43.18 -8.99 4.19
CA GLU A 88 42.84 -7.58 4.46
C GLU A 88 42.02 -7.38 5.73
N ASP A 89 40.96 -8.19 5.90
CA ASP A 89 40.12 -8.18 7.10
C ASP A 89 40.99 -8.43 8.34
N ARG A 90 41.93 -9.38 8.25
CA ARG A 90 42.77 -9.74 9.38
C ARG A 90 43.77 -8.65 9.76
N ILE A 91 44.32 -7.90 8.81
CA ILE A 91 45.16 -6.72 9.12
C ILE A 91 44.35 -5.67 9.87
N THR A 92 43.12 -5.45 9.41
CA THR A 92 42.20 -4.47 10.01
C THR A 92 41.88 -4.85 11.46
N GLU A 93 41.60 -6.13 11.71
CA GLU A 93 41.36 -6.67 13.06
C GLU A 93 42.59 -6.53 13.98
N LEU A 94 43.79 -6.68 13.43
CA LEU A 94 45.05 -6.56 14.18
C LEU A 94 45.43 -5.09 14.49
N ALA A 95 44.69 -4.11 13.95
CA ALA A 95 44.90 -2.67 14.17
C ALA A 95 46.35 -2.20 13.97
N ILE A 96 47.04 -2.80 12.99
CA ILE A 96 48.43 -2.43 12.66
C ILE A 96 48.42 -1.08 11.96
N ALA A 97 49.25 -0.14 12.44
CA ALA A 97 49.37 1.18 11.82
C ALA A 97 49.96 1.11 10.41
N ASP A 98 49.48 1.96 9.50
CA ASP A 98 49.91 1.97 8.10
C ASP A 98 51.40 2.32 7.89
N ASP A 99 52.00 3.03 8.86
CA ASP A 99 53.40 3.47 8.90
C ASP A 99 54.32 2.52 9.69
N GLU A 100 53.82 1.34 10.07
CA GLU A 100 54.59 0.30 10.75
C GLU A 100 55.83 -0.12 9.92
N LYS A 101 56.99 -0.16 10.58
CA LYS A 101 58.31 -0.38 9.96
C LYS A 101 58.83 -1.80 10.15
N ASP A 102 58.07 -2.68 10.82
CA ASP A 102 58.44 -4.09 10.96
C ASP A 102 58.65 -4.76 9.59
N ARG A 103 59.81 -5.40 9.42
CA ARG A 103 60.20 -6.05 8.15
C ARG A 103 59.22 -7.14 7.70
N THR A 104 58.60 -7.85 8.64
CA THR A 104 57.64 -8.92 8.36
C THR A 104 56.37 -8.34 7.76
N TYR A 105 55.87 -7.27 8.37
CA TYR A 105 54.69 -6.55 7.87
C TYR A 105 54.96 -5.88 6.53
N ALA A 106 56.11 -5.24 6.35
CA ALA A 106 56.52 -4.68 5.05
C ALA A 106 56.58 -5.75 3.95
N THR A 107 57.11 -6.94 4.27
CA THR A 107 57.16 -8.07 3.34
C THR A 107 55.76 -8.59 3.00
N PHE A 108 54.91 -8.75 4.00
CA PHE A 108 53.53 -9.19 3.83
C PHE A 108 52.71 -8.18 3.00
N LYS A 109 52.81 -6.88 3.29
CA LYS A 109 52.17 -5.81 2.51
C LYS A 109 52.61 -5.87 1.04
N GLY A 110 53.90 -6.07 0.78
CA GLY A 110 54.41 -6.28 -0.58
C GLY A 110 53.84 -7.53 -1.28
N GLN A 111 53.66 -8.63 -0.54
CA GLN A 111 53.05 -9.86 -1.10
C GLN A 111 51.54 -9.71 -1.32
N LEU A 112 50.84 -9.02 -0.43
CA LEU A 112 49.41 -8.73 -0.56
C LEU A 112 49.15 -7.84 -1.77
N GLU A 113 49.92 -6.75 -1.94
CA GLU A 113 49.80 -5.88 -3.13
C GLU A 113 50.13 -6.66 -4.41
N LYS A 114 51.16 -7.52 -4.38
CA LYS A 114 51.46 -8.41 -5.51
C LYS A 114 50.32 -9.37 -5.82
N ALA A 115 49.67 -9.94 -4.82
CA ALA A 115 48.52 -10.83 -4.98
C ALA A 115 47.31 -10.07 -5.58
N LYS A 116 47.03 -8.87 -5.08
CA LYS A 116 45.99 -7.97 -5.62
C LYS A 116 46.23 -7.59 -7.08
N ASN A 117 47.48 -7.42 -7.50
CA ASN A 117 47.82 -7.07 -8.88
C ASN A 117 47.61 -8.24 -9.86
N VAL A 118 47.58 -9.48 -9.37
CA VAL A 118 47.36 -10.68 -10.20
C VAL A 118 45.87 -10.91 -10.49
N ILE A 119 44.95 -10.36 -9.67
CA ILE A 119 43.51 -10.45 -9.91
C ILE A 119 43.13 -9.60 -11.12
N PRO A 120 42.52 -10.18 -12.18
CA PRO A 120 42.03 -9.40 -13.31
C PRO A 120 40.98 -8.37 -12.85
N VAL A 121 41.19 -7.11 -13.24
CA VAL A 121 40.25 -6.02 -12.97
C VAL A 121 39.22 -5.97 -14.10
N SER A 122 37.95 -6.06 -13.74
CA SER A 122 36.83 -5.95 -14.67
C SER A 122 36.62 -4.49 -15.10
N PHE A 123 36.55 -4.24 -16.41
CA PHE A 123 36.24 -2.89 -16.88
C PHE A 123 34.78 -2.54 -16.54
N GLU A 124 33.83 -3.41 -16.87
CA GLU A 124 32.40 -3.15 -16.66
C GLU A 124 31.97 -3.09 -15.19
N HIS A 125 32.57 -3.91 -14.32
CA HIS A 125 32.16 -4.01 -12.92
C HIS A 125 32.98 -3.17 -11.95
N GLU A 126 34.24 -2.85 -12.26
CA GLU A 126 35.14 -2.14 -11.33
C GLU A 126 35.54 -0.75 -11.85
N VAL A 127 35.87 -0.61 -13.13
CA VAL A 127 36.35 0.67 -13.71
C VAL A 127 35.19 1.57 -14.17
N ALA A 128 34.19 1.01 -14.84
CA ALA A 128 33.07 1.76 -15.39
C ALA A 128 32.26 2.50 -14.31
N PRO A 129 31.95 1.92 -13.13
CA PRO A 129 31.29 2.66 -12.05
C PRO A 129 32.10 3.86 -11.56
N ILE A 130 33.44 3.76 -11.50
CA ILE A 130 34.33 4.86 -11.11
C ILE A 130 34.22 6.00 -12.13
N LEU A 131 34.31 5.69 -13.43
CA LEU A 131 34.20 6.69 -14.50
C LEU A 131 32.80 7.32 -14.53
N LYS A 132 31.76 6.51 -14.33
CA LYS A 132 30.35 6.95 -14.27
C LYS A 132 30.11 7.96 -13.16
N ALA A 133 30.61 7.67 -11.96
CA ALA A 133 30.44 8.53 -10.79
C ALA A 133 31.25 9.83 -10.88
N ASN A 134 32.47 9.80 -11.45
CA ASN A 134 33.42 10.89 -11.30
C ASN A 134 33.70 11.69 -12.58
N CYS A 135 33.43 11.13 -13.77
CA CYS A 135 33.94 11.66 -15.03
C CYS A 135 32.84 12.04 -16.03
N LEU A 136 31.73 11.30 -16.10
CA LEU A 136 30.75 11.46 -17.18
C LEU A 136 29.96 12.76 -17.16
N ARG A 137 29.92 13.47 -16.02
CA ARG A 137 29.34 14.81 -15.95
C ARG A 137 29.99 15.79 -16.93
N CYS A 138 31.27 15.60 -17.24
CA CYS A 138 32.01 16.48 -18.17
C CYS A 138 32.59 15.74 -19.39
N HIS A 139 32.69 14.42 -19.34
CA HIS A 139 33.23 13.56 -20.39
C HIS A 139 32.21 12.53 -20.89
N GLY A 140 30.91 12.85 -20.79
CA GLY A 140 29.80 12.05 -21.31
C GLY A 140 29.41 12.45 -22.73
N GLU A 141 28.24 11.98 -23.18
CA GLU A 141 27.76 12.18 -24.55
C GLU A 141 27.56 13.65 -24.93
N GLU A 142 26.97 14.42 -24.03
CA GLU A 142 26.62 15.81 -24.28
C GLU A 142 27.80 16.74 -23.99
N ASN A 143 28.37 17.34 -25.05
CA ASN A 143 29.45 18.33 -25.00
C ASN A 143 30.69 17.88 -24.19
N PRO A 144 31.37 16.79 -24.58
CA PRO A 144 32.55 16.28 -23.88
C PRO A 144 33.67 17.32 -23.84
N ARG A 145 34.15 17.66 -22.64
CA ARG A 145 35.30 18.56 -22.47
C ARG A 145 36.53 17.97 -23.15
N ALA A 146 37.28 18.83 -23.85
CA ALA A 146 38.44 18.45 -24.67
C ALA A 146 38.12 17.36 -25.72
N ASN A 147 36.86 17.25 -26.16
CA ASN A 147 36.35 16.18 -27.03
C ASN A 147 36.66 14.76 -26.53
N LEU A 148 36.88 14.58 -25.22
CA LEU A 148 37.17 13.28 -24.61
C LEU A 148 35.87 12.65 -24.11
N ARG A 149 35.48 11.52 -24.71
CA ARG A 149 34.34 10.68 -24.32
C ARG A 149 34.82 9.52 -23.44
N LEU A 150 34.23 9.36 -22.26
CA LEU A 150 34.52 8.28 -21.30
C LEU A 150 33.30 7.41 -21.00
N ASP A 151 32.16 7.68 -21.65
CA ASP A 151 30.87 7.02 -21.48
C ASP A 151 30.69 5.76 -22.32
N THR A 152 31.59 5.50 -23.28
CA THR A 152 31.67 4.26 -24.07
C THR A 152 33.12 3.78 -24.13
N PHE A 153 33.33 2.47 -24.27
CA PHE A 153 34.70 1.94 -24.35
C PHE A 153 35.42 2.44 -25.62
N ASN A 154 34.73 2.49 -26.75
CA ASN A 154 35.27 3.07 -27.99
C ASN A 154 35.57 4.57 -27.85
N GLY A 155 34.79 5.32 -27.07
CA GLY A 155 35.11 6.71 -26.72
C GLY A 155 36.46 6.85 -26.01
N ILE A 156 36.73 5.97 -25.03
CA ILE A 156 38.00 5.95 -24.28
C ILE A 156 39.17 5.64 -25.21
N VAL A 157 39.01 4.65 -26.09
CA VAL A 157 40.07 4.23 -27.03
C VAL A 157 40.33 5.31 -28.09
N LYS A 158 39.29 5.98 -28.58
CA LYS A 158 39.40 7.07 -29.55
C LYS A 158 40.16 8.28 -28.96
N GLY A 159 39.99 8.53 -27.67
CA GLY A 159 40.62 9.64 -26.97
C GLY A 159 40.05 11.01 -27.34
N GLY A 160 40.74 12.06 -26.89
CA GLY A 160 40.33 13.45 -27.07
C GLY A 160 41.42 14.33 -27.67
N GLN A 161 41.32 15.64 -27.47
CA GLN A 161 42.28 16.64 -27.98
C GLN A 161 43.71 16.41 -27.48
N SER A 162 43.87 15.82 -26.28
CA SER A 162 45.17 15.49 -25.69
C SER A 162 45.69 14.10 -26.06
N GLY A 163 45.04 13.41 -27.01
CA GLY A 163 45.36 12.05 -27.42
C GLY A 163 44.61 10.98 -26.62
N VAL A 164 45.12 9.75 -26.68
CA VAL A 164 44.50 8.59 -26.04
C VAL A 164 44.73 8.63 -24.52
N PRO A 165 43.67 8.60 -23.70
CA PRO A 165 43.77 8.73 -22.24
C PRO A 165 44.42 7.52 -21.56
N VAL A 166 44.38 6.35 -22.21
CA VAL A 166 44.83 5.07 -21.66
C VAL A 166 45.86 4.45 -22.59
N THR A 167 47.06 4.20 -22.06
CA THR A 167 48.10 3.42 -22.75
C THR A 167 48.17 2.04 -22.09
N PRO A 168 47.66 0.98 -22.75
CA PRO A 168 47.69 -0.38 -22.21
C PRO A 168 49.08 -0.79 -21.71
N GLY A 169 49.14 -1.38 -20.52
CA GLY A 169 50.36 -1.83 -19.84
C GLY A 169 51.18 -0.72 -19.18
N LEU A 170 50.88 0.56 -19.41
CA LEU A 170 51.69 1.68 -18.97
C LEU A 170 50.87 2.71 -18.17
N PRO A 171 50.46 2.39 -16.91
CA PRO A 171 49.67 3.30 -16.09
C PRO A 171 50.39 4.64 -15.83
N ALA A 172 51.71 4.61 -15.59
CA ALA A 172 52.52 5.80 -15.35
C ALA A 172 52.65 6.74 -16.57
N ARG A 173 52.26 6.27 -17.77
CA ARG A 173 52.23 7.08 -19.00
C ARG A 173 50.80 7.37 -19.48
N SER A 174 49.80 6.84 -18.80
CA SER A 174 48.40 7.02 -19.17
C SER A 174 47.89 8.35 -18.64
N ALA A 175 47.46 9.23 -19.54
CA ALA A 175 46.97 10.56 -19.18
C ALA A 175 45.80 10.51 -18.19
N LEU A 176 44.97 9.45 -18.23
CA LEU A 176 43.89 9.21 -17.27
C LEU A 176 44.41 9.12 -15.83
N VAL A 177 45.42 8.28 -15.58
CA VAL A 177 45.99 8.10 -14.23
C VAL A 177 46.77 9.34 -13.79
N LEU A 178 47.54 9.96 -14.70
CA LEU A 178 48.27 11.19 -14.41
C LEU A 178 47.33 12.34 -14.03
N ALA A 179 46.19 12.48 -14.71
CA ALA A 179 45.18 13.48 -14.38
C ALA A 179 44.48 13.17 -13.05
N MET A 180 44.16 11.91 -12.75
CA MET A 180 43.56 11.51 -11.47
C MET A 180 44.49 11.77 -10.28
N ALA A 181 45.80 11.53 -10.46
CA ALA A 181 46.82 11.59 -9.40
C ALA A 181 47.60 12.91 -9.33
N SER A 182 47.26 13.91 -10.15
CA SER A 182 47.99 15.18 -10.21
C SER A 182 48.06 15.88 -8.84
N PRO A 183 49.25 16.36 -8.40
CA PRO A 183 49.39 17.15 -7.19
C PRO A 183 48.89 18.59 -7.35
N ASP A 184 48.79 19.09 -8.59
CA ASP A 184 48.21 20.39 -8.90
C ASP A 184 46.69 20.26 -9.02
N ASP A 185 45.97 20.91 -8.09
CA ASP A 185 44.50 20.94 -8.04
C ASP A 185 43.85 21.54 -9.29
N GLN A 186 44.55 22.40 -10.04
CA GLN A 186 44.04 22.96 -11.30
C GLN A 186 44.09 21.97 -12.47
N LEU A 187 45.01 21.01 -12.39
CA LEU A 187 45.22 19.97 -13.40
C LEU A 187 44.61 18.62 -12.99
N ARG A 188 44.27 18.44 -11.71
CA ARG A 188 43.70 17.20 -11.17
C ARG A 188 42.25 17.00 -11.62
N MET A 189 41.93 15.75 -11.96
CA MET A 189 40.57 15.29 -12.23
C MET A 189 40.04 14.46 -11.05
N PRO A 190 38.75 14.59 -10.68
CA PRO A 190 37.75 15.47 -11.28
C PRO A 190 37.94 16.95 -10.91
N LYS A 191 37.85 17.84 -11.91
CA LYS A 191 38.05 19.30 -11.70
C LYS A 191 36.97 19.89 -10.80
N GLY A 192 37.39 20.57 -9.73
CA GLY A 192 36.49 21.15 -8.72
C GLY A 192 35.75 20.10 -7.87
N GLY A 193 36.15 18.83 -7.94
CA GLY A 193 35.66 17.76 -7.07
C GLY A 193 36.65 17.40 -5.97
N ALA A 194 36.20 16.55 -5.04
CA ALA A 194 37.09 15.96 -4.03
C ALA A 194 38.19 15.12 -4.69
N LYS A 195 39.36 15.06 -4.05
CA LYS A 195 40.45 14.17 -4.47
C LYS A 195 39.94 12.72 -4.43
N LEU A 196 40.18 11.97 -5.51
CA LEU A 196 39.89 10.53 -5.53
C LEU A 196 40.77 9.82 -4.51
N THR A 197 40.24 8.77 -3.90
CA THR A 197 41.02 7.95 -2.97
C THR A 197 42.11 7.19 -3.72
N ASP A 198 43.21 6.90 -3.02
CA ASP A 198 44.32 6.15 -3.62
C ASP A 198 43.86 4.77 -4.12
N GLU A 199 42.87 4.16 -3.49
CA GLU A 199 42.29 2.88 -3.91
C GLU A 199 41.57 2.99 -5.27
N ILE A 200 40.80 4.05 -5.49
CA ILE A 200 40.16 4.32 -6.79
C ILE A 200 41.21 4.47 -7.89
N ILE A 201 42.27 5.24 -7.62
CA ILE A 201 43.36 5.47 -8.57
C ILE A 201 44.10 4.16 -8.87
N LYS A 202 44.39 3.36 -7.83
CA LYS A 202 45.05 2.05 -7.96
C LYS A 202 44.21 1.05 -8.76
N THR A 203 42.88 1.03 -8.60
CA THR A 203 42.01 0.14 -9.38
C THR A 203 42.07 0.47 -10.87
N VAL A 204 42.01 1.75 -11.24
CA VAL A 204 42.18 2.17 -12.64
C VAL A 204 43.61 1.89 -13.14
N ALA A 205 44.64 2.16 -12.33
CA ALA A 205 46.02 1.90 -12.69
C ALA A 205 46.30 0.40 -12.92
N ARG A 206 45.77 -0.49 -12.07
CA ARG A 206 45.88 -1.95 -12.22
C ARG A 206 45.19 -2.44 -13.49
N TRP A 207 43.98 -1.95 -13.77
CA TRP A 207 43.29 -2.27 -15.02
C TRP A 207 44.14 -1.90 -16.25
N ILE A 208 44.77 -0.72 -16.24
CA ILE A 208 45.67 -0.30 -17.32
C ILE A 208 46.91 -1.18 -17.38
N GLU A 209 47.55 -1.46 -16.25
CA GLU A 209 48.74 -2.33 -16.15
C GLU A 209 48.47 -3.73 -16.73
N GLN A 210 47.24 -4.24 -16.55
CA GLN A 210 46.79 -5.53 -17.08
C GLN A 210 46.40 -5.49 -18.58
N GLY A 211 46.63 -4.38 -19.26
CA GLY A 211 46.38 -4.22 -20.69
C GLY A 211 45.08 -3.49 -21.04
N ALA A 212 44.42 -2.87 -20.05
CA ALA A 212 43.17 -2.13 -20.25
C ALA A 212 42.08 -2.97 -20.95
N ASN A 213 41.93 -4.24 -20.53
CA ASN A 213 41.04 -5.20 -21.18
C ASN A 213 39.57 -4.77 -21.06
N TYR A 214 38.79 -5.10 -22.10
CA TYR A 214 37.35 -4.88 -22.16
C TYR A 214 36.61 -6.22 -22.02
N ASP A 215 35.67 -6.29 -21.10
CA ASP A 215 34.89 -7.48 -20.76
C ASP A 215 33.39 -7.37 -21.08
N GLY A 216 32.97 -6.32 -21.81
CA GLY A 216 31.62 -6.19 -22.35
C GLY A 216 31.45 -6.76 -23.77
N ILE A 217 30.21 -6.78 -24.26
CA ILE A 217 29.84 -7.32 -25.58
C ILE A 217 29.61 -6.25 -26.65
N ASP A 218 29.36 -4.98 -26.27
CA ASP A 218 29.18 -3.85 -27.20
C ASP A 218 30.01 -2.61 -26.79
N ARG A 219 31.09 -2.35 -27.52
CA ARG A 219 32.05 -1.26 -27.22
C ARG A 219 31.49 0.14 -27.41
N ASP A 220 30.36 0.28 -28.12
CA ASP A 220 29.67 1.54 -28.34
C ASP A 220 28.48 1.73 -27.39
N ALA A 221 28.12 0.70 -26.61
CA ALA A 221 27.12 0.82 -25.56
C ALA A 221 27.65 1.66 -24.38
N PRO A 222 26.74 2.30 -23.60
CA PRO A 222 27.12 2.97 -22.37
C PRO A 222 27.86 2.04 -21.41
N ILE A 223 28.97 2.52 -20.85
CA ILE A 223 29.77 1.76 -19.89
C ILE A 223 28.94 1.38 -18.64
N GLY A 224 29.14 0.16 -18.15
CA GLY A 224 28.37 -0.44 -17.05
C GLY A 224 27.03 -1.05 -17.47
N GLN A 225 26.69 -1.03 -18.77
CA GLN A 225 25.50 -1.66 -19.35
C GLN A 225 25.85 -2.49 -20.60
N SER A 226 27.13 -2.60 -20.93
CA SER A 226 27.56 -3.19 -22.21
C SER A 226 27.65 -4.71 -22.19
N THR A 227 27.25 -5.35 -21.08
CA THR A 227 27.08 -6.81 -20.91
C THR A 227 25.66 -7.28 -21.20
N GLU A 228 24.69 -6.36 -21.38
CA GLU A 228 23.30 -6.68 -21.69
C GLU A 228 23.09 -6.81 -23.21
N GLU A 229 22.51 -7.93 -23.68
CA GLU A 229 22.12 -8.08 -25.09
C GLU A 229 21.12 -6.99 -25.49
N LYS A 230 21.41 -6.30 -26.60
CA LYS A 230 20.54 -5.30 -27.22
C LYS A 230 19.21 -5.97 -27.60
N LYS A 231 18.15 -5.74 -26.82
CA LYS A 231 16.80 -6.22 -27.15
C LYS A 231 16.39 -5.67 -28.52
N GLU A 232 16.15 -6.56 -29.48
CA GLU A 232 15.51 -6.16 -30.74
C GLU A 232 14.17 -5.46 -30.45
N PRO A 233 13.81 -4.41 -31.21
CA PRO A 233 12.51 -3.80 -31.05
C PRO A 233 11.41 -4.84 -31.32
N PRO A 234 10.31 -4.81 -30.54
CA PRO A 234 9.09 -5.57 -30.83
C PRO A 234 8.75 -5.60 -32.31
N LYS A 235 8.42 -6.77 -32.87
CA LYS A 235 7.75 -6.82 -34.17
C LYS A 235 6.46 -5.99 -34.08
N PRO A 236 6.15 -5.13 -35.07
CA PRO A 236 4.90 -4.38 -35.06
C PRO A 236 3.73 -5.35 -35.08
N VAL A 237 2.81 -5.18 -34.13
CA VAL A 237 1.59 -5.96 -34.01
C VAL A 237 0.46 -5.17 -34.67
N ASN A 238 -0.36 -5.84 -35.47
CA ASN A 238 -1.58 -5.25 -35.99
C ASN A 238 -2.71 -5.38 -34.96
N VAL A 239 -3.09 -4.27 -34.33
CA VAL A 239 -4.26 -4.20 -33.44
C VAL A 239 -5.49 -3.89 -34.28
N VAL A 240 -6.46 -4.79 -34.28
CA VAL A 240 -7.77 -4.56 -34.90
C VAL A 240 -8.71 -4.01 -33.83
N MET A 241 -9.34 -2.87 -34.11
CA MET A 241 -10.29 -2.24 -33.19
C MET A 241 -11.68 -2.86 -33.34
N ALA A 242 -12.43 -2.92 -32.25
CA ALA A 242 -13.81 -3.41 -32.27
C ALA A 242 -14.73 -2.47 -33.08
N ASP A 243 -15.62 -3.04 -33.89
CA ASP A 243 -16.58 -2.29 -34.73
C ASP A 243 -18.03 -2.40 -34.24
N GLY A 244 -18.28 -3.16 -33.18
CA GLY A 244 -19.58 -3.37 -32.57
C GLY A 244 -20.34 -4.58 -33.10
N THR A 245 -19.75 -5.34 -34.03
CA THR A 245 -20.31 -6.62 -34.49
C THR A 245 -19.94 -7.80 -33.58
N GLU A 246 -18.97 -7.60 -32.68
CA GLU A 246 -18.46 -8.60 -31.76
C GLU A 246 -19.48 -8.91 -30.66
N THR A 247 -19.58 -10.18 -30.29
CA THR A 247 -20.43 -10.60 -29.17
C THR A 247 -19.70 -10.57 -27.83
N VAL A 248 -18.36 -10.55 -27.85
CA VAL A 248 -17.52 -10.53 -26.65
C VAL A 248 -16.65 -9.28 -26.60
N SER A 249 -16.76 -8.53 -25.51
CA SER A 249 -15.95 -7.34 -25.24
C SER A 249 -14.61 -7.75 -24.62
N PHE A 250 -13.49 -7.34 -25.21
CA PHE A 250 -12.18 -7.57 -24.58
C PHE A 250 -12.13 -6.89 -23.21
N LYS A 251 -12.45 -5.60 -23.14
CA LYS A 251 -12.41 -4.81 -21.90
C LYS A 251 -13.39 -5.31 -20.84
N GLY A 252 -14.57 -5.80 -21.24
CA GLY A 252 -15.64 -6.21 -20.35
C GLY A 252 -15.61 -7.68 -19.92
N ASP A 253 -15.27 -8.58 -20.83
CA ASP A 253 -15.46 -10.02 -20.64
C ASP A 253 -14.13 -10.80 -20.51
N VAL A 254 -13.06 -10.33 -21.15
CA VAL A 254 -11.76 -11.04 -21.19
C VAL A 254 -10.73 -10.41 -20.24
N ALA A 255 -10.50 -9.12 -20.37
CA ALA A 255 -9.44 -8.40 -19.67
C ALA A 255 -9.59 -8.38 -18.14
N PRO A 256 -10.79 -8.26 -17.52
CA PRO A 256 -10.90 -8.18 -16.06
C PRO A 256 -10.30 -9.37 -15.32
N TRP A 257 -10.56 -10.60 -15.79
CA TRP A 257 -9.99 -11.78 -15.15
C TRP A 257 -8.53 -11.99 -15.56
N LEU A 258 -8.14 -11.62 -16.78
CA LEU A 258 -6.74 -11.73 -17.22
C LEU A 258 -5.84 -10.81 -16.39
N VAL A 259 -6.25 -9.56 -16.17
CA VAL A 259 -5.55 -8.59 -15.33
C VAL A 259 -5.48 -9.08 -13.88
N ASN A 260 -6.60 -9.58 -13.33
CA ASN A 260 -6.66 -9.99 -11.93
C ASN A 260 -5.86 -11.28 -11.64
N ILE A 261 -5.92 -12.26 -12.53
CA ILE A 261 -5.33 -13.60 -12.31
C ILE A 261 -3.87 -13.63 -12.78
N CYS A 262 -3.58 -13.10 -13.97
CA CYS A 262 -2.30 -13.37 -14.66
C CYS A 262 -1.27 -12.25 -14.44
N MET A 263 -1.71 -10.99 -14.28
CA MET A 263 -0.80 -9.85 -14.22
C MET A 263 0.08 -9.83 -12.97
N GLY A 264 -0.29 -10.55 -11.90
CA GLY A 264 0.55 -10.68 -10.71
C GLY A 264 1.92 -11.32 -10.97
N CYS A 265 2.03 -12.16 -12.01
CA CYS A 265 3.30 -12.81 -12.42
C CYS A 265 3.83 -12.32 -13.78
N HIS A 266 2.95 -11.84 -14.65
CA HIS A 266 3.27 -11.44 -16.03
C HIS A 266 3.26 -9.90 -16.20
N SER A 267 3.77 -9.18 -15.21
CA SER A 267 4.00 -7.74 -15.27
C SER A 267 5.28 -7.34 -14.54
N GLY A 268 5.67 -6.06 -14.63
CA GLY A 268 6.85 -5.51 -13.97
C GLY A 268 8.15 -5.75 -14.74
N ASN A 269 9.29 -5.52 -14.08
CA ASN A 269 10.61 -5.51 -14.73
C ASN A 269 11.13 -6.91 -15.07
N THR A 270 10.64 -7.96 -14.40
CA THR A 270 11.07 -9.35 -14.60
C THR A 270 9.85 -10.29 -14.70
N PRO A 271 9.04 -10.19 -15.75
CA PRO A 271 7.83 -11.00 -15.89
C PRO A 271 8.20 -12.49 -16.10
N ARG A 272 7.41 -13.40 -15.51
CA ARG A 272 7.64 -14.84 -15.64
C ARG A 272 7.51 -15.29 -17.09
N GLY A 273 8.38 -16.22 -17.50
CA GLY A 273 8.43 -16.70 -18.88
C GLY A 273 8.85 -15.64 -19.90
N LYS A 274 9.37 -14.48 -19.45
CA LYS A 274 9.64 -13.29 -20.28
C LYS A 274 8.41 -12.83 -21.08
N PHE A 275 7.20 -13.14 -20.59
CA PHE A 275 5.93 -12.71 -21.16
C PHE A 275 5.30 -11.68 -20.22
N GLY A 276 5.28 -10.42 -20.64
CA GLY A 276 4.60 -9.34 -19.94
C GLY A 276 3.46 -8.80 -20.79
N PHE A 277 2.30 -8.52 -20.17
CA PHE A 277 1.14 -7.98 -20.90
C PHE A 277 0.53 -6.76 -20.17
N THR A 278 1.33 -5.72 -19.95
CA THR A 278 0.84 -4.49 -19.30
C THR A 278 -0.07 -3.67 -20.21
N THR A 279 0.02 -3.87 -21.53
CA THR A 279 -0.80 -3.23 -22.56
C THR A 279 -1.42 -4.28 -23.47
N PHE A 280 -2.44 -3.91 -24.26
CA PHE A 280 -3.05 -4.81 -25.23
C PHE A 280 -2.06 -5.19 -26.35
N GLU A 281 -1.24 -4.25 -26.81
CA GLU A 281 -0.19 -4.54 -27.78
C GLU A 281 0.80 -5.60 -27.30
N GLN A 282 1.23 -5.53 -26.03
CA GLN A 282 2.13 -6.53 -25.45
C GLN A 282 1.47 -7.92 -25.34
N LEU A 283 0.17 -7.96 -25.03
CA LEU A 283 -0.59 -9.21 -24.99
C LEU A 283 -0.56 -9.92 -26.34
N LEU A 284 -0.80 -9.20 -27.43
CA LEU A 284 -0.74 -9.74 -28.79
C LEU A 284 0.69 -10.02 -29.28
N GLN A 285 1.66 -9.21 -28.86
CA GLN A 285 3.07 -9.40 -29.20
C GLN A 285 3.61 -10.75 -28.70
N GLY A 286 3.13 -11.20 -27.54
CA GLY A 286 3.47 -12.48 -26.97
C GLY A 286 4.88 -12.56 -26.35
N GLY A 287 5.23 -13.77 -25.89
CA GLY A 287 6.51 -14.07 -25.27
C GLY A 287 7.51 -14.77 -26.21
N PRO A 288 8.69 -15.17 -25.72
CA PRO A 288 9.70 -15.87 -26.52
C PRO A 288 9.26 -17.26 -27.00
N THR A 289 8.16 -17.80 -26.46
CA THR A 289 7.64 -19.14 -26.77
C THR A 289 6.66 -19.17 -27.96
N GLY A 290 6.38 -18.03 -28.60
CA GLY A 290 5.54 -17.94 -29.80
C GLY A 290 4.34 -16.99 -29.66
N ASN A 291 3.44 -17.04 -30.66
CA ASN A 291 2.25 -16.20 -30.73
C ASN A 291 1.28 -16.55 -29.59
N THR A 292 1.22 -15.69 -28.57
CA THR A 292 0.34 -15.90 -27.42
C THR A 292 -1.14 -15.92 -27.84
N ILE A 293 -1.50 -15.08 -28.81
CA ILE A 293 -2.83 -14.98 -29.40
C ILE A 293 -2.68 -14.93 -30.92
N VAL A 294 -3.46 -15.75 -31.62
CA VAL A 294 -3.59 -15.74 -33.07
C VAL A 294 -5.03 -15.31 -33.39
N PRO A 295 -5.26 -14.05 -33.80
CA PRO A 295 -6.57 -13.55 -34.19
C PRO A 295 -7.28 -14.47 -35.17
N GLY A 296 -8.53 -14.85 -34.87
CA GLY A 296 -9.36 -15.75 -35.66
C GLY A 296 -9.11 -17.24 -35.42
N ASN A 297 -8.04 -17.63 -34.73
CA ASN A 297 -7.65 -19.03 -34.56
C ASN A 297 -7.35 -19.37 -33.07
N PRO A 298 -8.37 -19.80 -32.30
CA PRO A 298 -8.17 -20.26 -30.93
C PRO A 298 -7.28 -21.49 -30.83
N ASP A 299 -7.26 -22.36 -31.85
CA ASP A 299 -6.48 -23.60 -31.83
C ASP A 299 -4.98 -23.36 -31.92
N GLU A 300 -4.58 -22.31 -32.64
CA GLU A 300 -3.17 -21.87 -32.75
C GLU A 300 -2.76 -20.85 -31.67
N SER A 301 -3.72 -20.39 -30.85
CA SER A 301 -3.45 -19.41 -29.80
C SER A 301 -2.88 -20.09 -28.55
N TYR A 302 -1.58 -19.92 -28.31
CA TYR A 302 -0.89 -20.62 -27.23
C TYR A 302 -1.47 -20.36 -25.84
N ILE A 303 -2.10 -19.20 -25.60
CA ILE A 303 -2.80 -18.92 -24.35
C ILE A 303 -3.92 -19.93 -24.07
N VAL A 304 -4.65 -20.38 -25.10
CA VAL A 304 -5.75 -21.34 -25.00
C VAL A 304 -5.22 -22.69 -24.54
N ASP A 305 -4.11 -23.16 -25.12
CA ASP A 305 -3.46 -24.40 -24.71
C ASP A 305 -3.01 -24.34 -23.24
N LEU A 306 -2.39 -23.24 -22.84
CA LEU A 306 -1.85 -23.05 -21.49
C LEU A 306 -2.91 -23.02 -20.41
N VAL A 307 -4.05 -22.37 -20.68
CA VAL A 307 -5.07 -22.10 -19.65
C VAL A 307 -6.27 -23.06 -19.71
N LEU A 308 -6.49 -23.76 -20.83
CA LEU A 308 -7.66 -24.64 -21.01
C LEU A 308 -7.32 -26.11 -21.32
N ARG A 309 -6.20 -26.44 -21.99
CA ARG A 309 -6.02 -27.78 -22.62
C ARG A 309 -4.94 -28.67 -22.01
N GLN A 310 -4.02 -28.14 -21.19
CA GLN A 310 -2.94 -28.94 -20.60
C GLN A 310 -3.40 -29.75 -19.38
N GLU A 311 -2.89 -30.98 -19.25
CA GLU A 311 -3.08 -31.83 -18.07
C GLU A 311 -1.72 -32.28 -17.48
N PRO A 312 -1.37 -31.87 -16.24
CA PRO A 312 -2.03 -30.83 -15.44
C PRO A 312 -1.85 -29.45 -16.08
N LEU A 313 -2.81 -28.54 -15.83
CA LEU A 313 -2.70 -27.15 -16.27
C LEU A 313 -1.43 -26.51 -15.69
N LYS A 314 -0.57 -25.98 -16.56
CA LYS A 314 0.64 -25.24 -16.15
C LYS A 314 0.33 -23.81 -15.75
N MET A 315 -0.76 -23.24 -16.28
CA MET A 315 -1.19 -21.87 -16.00
C MET A 315 -2.71 -21.79 -15.77
N PRO A 316 -3.16 -20.87 -14.90
CA PRO A 316 -2.33 -20.07 -13.98
C PRO A 316 -1.75 -20.95 -12.86
N GLN A 317 -0.52 -20.65 -12.41
CA GLN A 317 0.13 -21.42 -11.33
C GLN A 317 -0.61 -21.25 -10.01
N GLY A 318 -1.18 -22.33 -9.47
CA GLY A 318 -1.98 -22.35 -8.24
C GLY A 318 -3.29 -23.12 -8.42
N GLN A 319 -4.28 -22.86 -7.55
CA GLN A 319 -5.62 -23.46 -7.64
C GLN A 319 -6.66 -22.57 -8.35
N ALA A 320 -6.26 -21.45 -8.94
CA ALA A 320 -7.18 -20.57 -9.65
C ALA A 320 -7.55 -21.20 -11.01
N GLN A 321 -8.73 -21.82 -11.11
CA GLN A 321 -9.25 -22.28 -12.39
C GLN A 321 -10.10 -21.19 -13.05
N LEU A 322 -9.99 -21.05 -14.36
CA LEU A 322 -10.90 -20.20 -15.12
C LEU A 322 -12.32 -20.77 -15.01
N LYS A 323 -13.30 -19.87 -14.83
CA LYS A 323 -14.70 -20.25 -14.92
C LYS A 323 -15.01 -20.67 -16.36
N LYS A 324 -15.95 -21.60 -16.53
CA LYS A 324 -16.43 -22.02 -17.86
C LYS A 324 -16.84 -20.83 -18.75
N SER A 325 -17.48 -19.80 -18.17
CA SER A 325 -17.85 -18.59 -18.90
C SER A 325 -16.63 -17.78 -19.38
N GLN A 326 -15.54 -17.73 -18.60
CA GLN A 326 -14.31 -17.03 -18.97
C GLN A 326 -13.58 -17.77 -20.10
N ALA A 327 -13.55 -19.11 -20.05
CA ALA A 327 -13.00 -19.94 -21.11
C ALA A 327 -13.75 -19.72 -22.43
N VAL A 328 -15.09 -19.78 -22.40
CA VAL A 328 -15.94 -19.55 -23.58
C VAL A 328 -15.76 -18.12 -24.12
N ALA A 329 -15.69 -17.11 -23.25
CA ALA A 329 -15.45 -15.73 -23.66
C ALA A 329 -14.08 -15.57 -24.36
N LEU A 330 -13.02 -16.19 -23.80
CA LEU A 330 -11.68 -16.14 -24.41
C LEU A 330 -11.65 -16.76 -25.81
N GLU A 331 -12.18 -17.97 -25.95
CA GLU A 331 -12.20 -18.67 -27.25
C GLU A 331 -13.05 -17.94 -28.28
N THR A 332 -14.21 -17.42 -27.87
CA THR A 332 -15.12 -16.67 -28.75
C THR A 332 -14.47 -15.36 -29.20
N TRP A 333 -13.90 -14.59 -28.27
CA TRP A 333 -13.21 -13.34 -28.59
C TRP A 333 -12.02 -13.55 -29.54
N ILE A 334 -11.21 -14.60 -29.35
CA ILE A 334 -10.13 -14.93 -30.27
C ILE A 334 -10.69 -15.29 -31.64
N LYS A 335 -11.74 -16.11 -31.70
CA LYS A 335 -12.40 -16.52 -32.95
C LYS A 335 -13.00 -15.34 -33.71
N GLU A 336 -13.50 -14.33 -32.99
CA GLU A 336 -14.01 -13.06 -33.54
C GLU A 336 -12.90 -12.11 -34.04
N GLY A 337 -11.62 -12.51 -33.96
CA GLY A 337 -10.51 -11.72 -34.46
C GLY A 337 -9.72 -10.97 -33.37
N ALA A 338 -9.96 -11.28 -32.10
CA ALA A 338 -9.27 -10.68 -30.95
C ALA A 338 -9.31 -9.13 -30.97
N HIS A 339 -10.48 -8.56 -31.30
CA HIS A 339 -10.64 -7.11 -31.46
C HIS A 339 -10.50 -6.36 -30.13
N PHE A 340 -9.96 -5.15 -30.20
CA PHE A 340 -9.74 -4.26 -29.05
C PHE A 340 -10.79 -3.16 -29.00
N ASP A 341 -11.52 -3.10 -27.90
CA ASP A 341 -12.62 -2.15 -27.64
C ASP A 341 -12.23 -1.01 -26.69
N GLY A 342 -10.93 -0.85 -26.41
CA GLY A 342 -10.38 0.31 -25.70
C GLY A 342 -10.05 1.48 -26.64
N LYS A 343 -9.72 2.65 -26.06
CA LYS A 343 -9.37 3.84 -26.87
C LYS A 343 -7.92 3.83 -27.35
N ASP A 344 -7.03 3.24 -26.57
CA ASP A 344 -5.58 3.21 -26.84
C ASP A 344 -5.02 1.84 -26.40
N ALA A 345 -4.49 1.09 -27.36
CA ALA A 345 -3.93 -0.25 -27.14
C ALA A 345 -2.57 -0.22 -26.41
N LYS A 346 -1.94 0.96 -26.33
CA LYS A 346 -0.71 1.22 -25.59
C LYS A 346 -0.96 1.68 -24.16
N ALA A 347 -2.19 2.06 -23.82
CA ALA A 347 -2.53 2.41 -22.47
C ALA A 347 -2.36 1.19 -21.54
N PRO A 348 -1.94 1.39 -20.28
CA PRO A 348 -1.90 0.32 -19.30
C PRO A 348 -3.29 -0.33 -19.15
N LEU A 349 -3.36 -1.65 -19.24
CA LEU A 349 -4.62 -2.39 -19.14
C LEU A 349 -5.34 -2.10 -17.81
N ARG A 350 -4.60 -1.89 -16.71
CA ARG A 350 -5.16 -1.53 -15.41
C ARG A 350 -5.95 -0.21 -15.41
N ASP A 351 -5.65 0.70 -16.34
CA ASP A 351 -6.30 2.00 -16.40
C ASP A 351 -7.58 1.96 -17.25
N ILE A 352 -7.69 0.98 -18.15
CA ILE A 352 -8.84 0.87 -19.07
C ILE A 352 -9.83 -0.22 -18.67
N VAL A 353 -9.39 -1.25 -17.94
CA VAL A 353 -10.20 -2.40 -17.55
C VAL A 353 -11.05 -2.06 -16.32
N PRO A 354 -12.38 -2.25 -16.36
CA PRO A 354 -13.24 -1.97 -15.23
C PRO A 354 -12.87 -2.83 -14.02
N THR A 355 -12.92 -2.24 -12.82
CA THR A 355 -12.77 -3.00 -11.58
C THR A 355 -13.96 -3.91 -11.36
N ALA A 356 -13.82 -4.93 -10.51
CA ALA A 356 -14.93 -5.81 -10.14
C ALA A 356 -16.13 -5.02 -9.58
N ALA A 357 -15.88 -3.97 -8.79
CA ALA A 357 -16.92 -3.09 -8.26
C ALA A 357 -17.64 -2.31 -9.38
N GLN A 358 -16.91 -1.83 -10.39
CA GLN A 358 -17.51 -1.15 -11.54
C GLN A 358 -18.35 -2.09 -12.41
N LEU A 359 -17.89 -3.34 -12.61
CA LEU A 359 -18.68 -4.35 -13.33
C LEU A 359 -19.95 -4.72 -12.56
N ALA A 360 -19.85 -4.92 -11.24
CA ALA A 360 -21.01 -5.17 -10.38
C ALA A 360 -22.00 -3.99 -10.45
N ALA A 361 -21.51 -2.75 -10.32
CA ALA A 361 -22.34 -1.55 -10.46
C ALA A 361 -23.02 -1.46 -11.83
N ALA A 362 -22.33 -1.80 -12.92
CA ALA A 362 -22.89 -1.80 -14.27
C ALA A 362 -23.95 -2.91 -14.47
N GLN A 363 -23.75 -4.09 -13.89
CA GLN A 363 -24.74 -5.16 -13.89
C GLN A 363 -25.99 -4.76 -13.11
N LEU A 364 -25.79 -4.19 -11.92
CA LEU A 364 -26.86 -3.60 -11.12
C LEU A 364 -27.57 -2.48 -11.87
N ALA A 365 -26.88 -1.61 -12.59
CA ALA A 365 -27.54 -0.56 -13.38
C ALA A 365 -28.54 -1.11 -14.41
N LYS A 366 -28.24 -2.28 -15.01
CA LYS A 366 -29.08 -2.91 -16.05
C LYS A 366 -30.34 -3.61 -15.54
N MET A 367 -30.43 -3.94 -14.26
CA MET A 367 -31.57 -4.69 -13.72
C MET A 367 -32.86 -3.84 -13.71
N THR A 368 -34.04 -4.46 -13.78
CA THR A 368 -35.29 -3.75 -13.51
C THR A 368 -35.52 -3.57 -12.00
N ASP A 369 -36.48 -2.72 -11.61
CA ASP A 369 -36.82 -2.54 -10.19
C ASP A 369 -37.43 -3.82 -9.59
N GLU A 370 -38.14 -4.61 -10.40
CA GLU A 370 -38.66 -5.93 -10.03
C GLU A 370 -37.52 -6.95 -9.80
N GLU A 371 -36.52 -6.96 -10.67
CA GLU A 371 -35.33 -7.80 -10.52
C GLU A 371 -34.55 -7.42 -9.25
N PHE A 372 -34.42 -6.12 -8.96
CA PHE A 372 -33.86 -5.66 -7.69
C PHE A 372 -34.67 -6.12 -6.49
N ALA A 373 -36.00 -6.05 -6.55
CA ALA A 373 -36.85 -6.50 -5.46
C ALA A 373 -36.71 -8.00 -5.20
N ALA A 374 -36.70 -8.82 -6.26
CA ALA A 374 -36.46 -10.25 -6.14
C ALA A 374 -35.07 -10.55 -5.52
N ARG A 375 -34.04 -9.82 -5.96
CA ARG A 375 -32.69 -9.90 -5.39
C ARG A 375 -32.69 -9.51 -3.91
N ARG A 376 -33.35 -8.41 -3.52
CA ARG A 376 -33.45 -7.93 -2.14
C ARG A 376 -34.06 -8.98 -1.22
N ILE A 377 -35.13 -9.64 -1.67
CA ILE A 377 -35.78 -10.73 -0.92
C ILE A 377 -34.82 -11.90 -0.73
N ALA A 378 -34.16 -12.35 -1.80
CA ALA A 378 -33.21 -13.45 -1.76
C ALA A 378 -32.01 -13.17 -0.83
N GLU A 379 -31.45 -11.95 -0.89
CA GLU A 379 -30.36 -11.52 -0.03
C GLU A 379 -30.77 -11.45 1.43
N THR A 380 -31.95 -10.92 1.72
CA THR A 380 -32.48 -10.84 3.08
C THR A 380 -32.66 -12.24 3.67
N ALA A 381 -33.22 -13.18 2.90
CA ALA A 381 -33.36 -14.58 3.31
C ALA A 381 -31.99 -15.25 3.54
N ALA A 382 -31.00 -14.98 2.69
CA ALA A 382 -29.64 -15.50 2.84
C ALA A 382 -28.93 -14.94 4.09
N LEU A 383 -29.10 -13.65 4.38
CA LEU A 383 -28.61 -13.02 5.60
C LEU A 383 -29.28 -13.65 6.84
N TRP A 384 -30.60 -13.80 6.79
CA TRP A 384 -31.36 -14.41 7.89
C TRP A 384 -30.92 -15.84 8.20
N LYS A 385 -30.72 -16.66 7.16
CA LYS A 385 -30.27 -18.05 7.32
C LYS A 385 -28.92 -18.17 8.03
N ARG A 386 -28.05 -17.15 7.91
CA ARG A 386 -26.75 -17.13 8.59
C ARG A 386 -26.86 -16.81 10.08
N ILE A 387 -27.80 -15.94 10.46
CA ILE A 387 -27.97 -15.48 11.85
C ILE A 387 -28.87 -16.41 12.65
N SER A 388 -29.92 -16.96 12.03
CA SER A 388 -30.93 -17.77 12.72
C SER A 388 -31.37 -18.94 11.82
N PRO A 389 -30.48 -19.93 11.58
CA PRO A 389 -30.74 -21.04 10.66
C PRO A 389 -31.90 -21.95 11.09
N LYS A 390 -32.35 -21.85 12.34
CA LYS A 390 -33.39 -22.71 12.93
C LYS A 390 -34.73 -22.01 13.14
N THR A 391 -34.79 -20.69 12.93
CA THR A 391 -35.98 -19.89 13.17
C THR A 391 -36.46 -19.30 11.86
N GLU A 392 -37.65 -19.70 11.44
CA GLU A 392 -38.33 -19.08 10.31
C GLU A 392 -38.95 -17.76 10.78
N GLY A 393 -38.73 -16.71 10.00
CA GLY A 393 -39.35 -15.41 10.24
C GLY A 393 -40.69 -15.30 9.51
N VAL A 394 -41.47 -14.32 9.91
CA VAL A 394 -42.64 -13.87 9.18
C VAL A 394 -42.30 -12.67 8.30
N VAL A 395 -43.15 -12.38 7.30
CA VAL A 395 -42.88 -11.35 6.28
C VAL A 395 -44.04 -10.38 6.14
N ALA A 396 -43.74 -9.10 5.94
CA ALA A 396 -44.68 -8.11 5.43
C ALA A 396 -44.03 -7.39 4.25
N THR A 397 -44.81 -7.01 3.24
CA THR A 397 -44.26 -6.41 2.01
C THR A 397 -45.21 -5.35 1.48
N SER A 398 -44.63 -4.21 1.15
CA SER A 398 -45.32 -3.04 0.63
C SER A 398 -44.65 -2.56 -0.65
N THR A 399 -44.91 -1.31 -1.04
CA THR A 399 -44.35 -0.72 -2.25
C THR A 399 -42.86 -0.50 -2.05
N ASN A 400 -42.48 0.10 -0.93
CA ASN A 400 -41.12 0.55 -0.66
C ASN A 400 -40.33 -0.36 0.28
N PHE A 401 -41.00 -1.30 0.98
CA PHE A 401 -40.35 -2.09 2.03
C PHE A 401 -40.58 -3.59 1.90
N TYR A 402 -39.57 -4.34 2.36
CA TYR A 402 -39.63 -5.78 2.58
C TYR A 402 -39.25 -6.07 4.04
N PHE A 403 -40.25 -6.34 4.87
CA PHE A 403 -40.06 -6.68 6.26
C PHE A 403 -39.89 -8.18 6.45
N TYR A 404 -38.92 -8.56 7.28
CA TYR A 404 -38.65 -9.93 7.66
C TYR A 404 -38.27 -9.99 9.14
N GLY A 405 -38.84 -10.91 9.92
CA GLY A 405 -38.53 -10.90 11.36
C GLY A 405 -39.20 -11.97 12.20
N THR A 406 -38.91 -11.95 13.50
CA THR A 406 -39.48 -12.88 14.50
C THR A 406 -40.60 -12.27 15.34
N VAL A 407 -40.92 -10.98 15.14
CA VAL A 407 -42.12 -10.36 15.71
C VAL A 407 -43.40 -10.91 15.04
N SER A 408 -44.56 -10.66 15.62
CA SER A 408 -45.83 -11.16 15.04
C SER A 408 -46.14 -10.54 13.68
N GLN A 409 -46.92 -11.25 12.86
CA GLN A 409 -47.36 -10.77 11.53
C GLN A 409 -48.06 -9.40 11.61
N ASP A 410 -48.93 -9.21 12.61
CA ASP A 410 -49.64 -7.94 12.81
C ASP A 410 -48.69 -6.82 13.22
N ARG A 411 -47.67 -7.15 14.03
CA ARG A 411 -46.65 -6.19 14.42
C ARG A 411 -45.80 -5.75 13.22
N LEU A 412 -45.43 -6.66 12.31
CA LEU A 412 -44.75 -6.28 11.07
C LEU A 412 -45.62 -5.37 10.19
N LYS A 413 -46.91 -5.66 10.04
CA LYS A 413 -47.83 -4.80 9.28
C LYS A 413 -47.93 -3.39 9.86
N GLN A 414 -48.01 -3.27 11.18
CA GLN A 414 -48.00 -1.96 11.84
C GLN A 414 -46.72 -1.17 11.56
N LEU A 415 -45.56 -1.84 11.62
CA LEU A 415 -44.27 -1.21 11.33
C LEU A 415 -44.14 -0.82 9.85
N ASP A 416 -44.71 -1.61 8.95
CA ASP A 416 -44.76 -1.33 7.52
C ASP A 416 -45.61 -0.09 7.21
N GLU A 417 -46.80 0.03 7.81
CA GLU A 417 -47.65 1.22 7.71
C GLU A 417 -46.94 2.48 8.24
N VAL A 418 -46.21 2.35 9.35
CA VAL A 418 -45.38 3.42 9.92
C VAL A 418 -44.27 3.82 8.95
N ALA A 419 -43.60 2.86 8.33
CA ALA A 419 -42.50 3.11 7.41
C ALA A 419 -42.96 3.80 6.12
N GLU A 420 -44.07 3.35 5.52
CA GLU A 420 -44.66 3.99 4.33
C GLU A 420 -45.12 5.42 4.63
N THR A 421 -45.76 5.64 5.78
CA THR A 421 -46.17 6.98 6.20
C THR A 421 -44.97 7.91 6.40
N GLN A 422 -43.92 7.43 7.07
CA GLN A 422 -42.71 8.22 7.29
C GLN A 422 -41.99 8.53 5.97
N LEU A 423 -41.91 7.58 5.05
CA LEU A 423 -41.28 7.80 3.75
C LEU A 423 -42.01 8.89 2.96
N ALA A 424 -43.35 8.85 2.92
CA ALA A 424 -44.14 9.88 2.25
C ALA A 424 -43.92 11.29 2.85
N GLU A 425 -43.81 11.38 4.18
CA GLU A 425 -43.49 12.66 4.85
C GLU A 425 -42.06 13.15 4.56
N LEU A 426 -41.08 12.23 4.49
CA LEU A 426 -39.71 12.56 4.11
C LEU A 426 -39.62 13.07 2.67
N GLU A 427 -40.26 12.40 1.71
CA GLU A 427 -40.27 12.81 0.30
C GLU A 427 -40.95 14.17 0.11
N LYS A 428 -42.00 14.44 0.89
CA LYS A 428 -42.66 15.75 0.89
C LYS A 428 -41.76 16.86 1.43
N ARG A 429 -40.98 16.58 2.49
CA ARG A 429 -40.12 17.58 3.14
C ARG A 429 -38.78 17.76 2.45
N TYR A 430 -38.25 16.69 1.86
CA TYR A 430 -36.92 16.60 1.27
C TYR A 430 -37.02 15.98 -0.14
N PRO A 431 -37.64 16.69 -1.10
CA PRO A 431 -37.96 16.12 -2.40
C PRO A 431 -36.72 15.61 -3.15
N LEU A 432 -36.91 14.46 -3.81
CA LEU A 432 -35.89 13.85 -4.65
C LEU A 432 -35.77 14.56 -6.01
N PRO A 433 -34.60 14.52 -6.65
CA PRO A 433 -34.46 14.90 -8.05
C PRO A 433 -35.45 14.15 -8.95
N ALA A 434 -35.86 14.77 -10.06
CA ALA A 434 -36.84 14.19 -10.96
C ALA A 434 -36.39 12.83 -11.50
N GLY A 435 -37.22 11.81 -11.33
CA GLY A 435 -36.96 10.44 -11.79
C GLY A 435 -36.18 9.57 -10.80
N GLU A 436 -35.74 10.10 -9.65
CA GLU A 436 -35.15 9.31 -8.58
C GLU A 436 -36.22 8.72 -7.66
N GLN A 437 -36.01 7.49 -7.22
CA GLN A 437 -36.79 6.83 -6.17
C GLN A 437 -35.96 6.78 -4.87
N ALA A 438 -36.64 6.72 -3.72
CA ALA A 438 -35.95 6.65 -2.43
C ALA A 438 -35.11 5.36 -2.28
N PHE A 439 -35.66 4.22 -2.69
CA PHE A 439 -35.01 2.92 -2.62
C PHE A 439 -35.35 2.07 -3.84
N ARG A 440 -34.32 1.65 -4.59
CA ARG A 440 -34.51 0.75 -5.73
C ARG A 440 -34.81 -0.67 -5.28
N GLY A 441 -35.93 -1.23 -5.73
CA GLY A 441 -36.38 -2.58 -5.41
C GLY A 441 -36.52 -2.87 -3.92
N ARG A 442 -37.07 -1.90 -3.17
CA ARG A 442 -37.36 -1.92 -1.73
C ARG A 442 -36.14 -1.85 -0.80
N LEU A 443 -36.39 -1.25 0.36
CA LEU A 443 -35.52 -1.35 1.53
C LEU A 443 -35.91 -2.58 2.36
N ALA A 444 -34.95 -3.47 2.65
CA ALA A 444 -35.21 -4.58 3.57
C ALA A 444 -35.18 -4.09 5.03
N VAL A 445 -36.10 -4.58 5.85
CA VAL A 445 -36.19 -4.24 7.27
C VAL A 445 -36.27 -5.53 8.09
N LEU A 446 -35.16 -5.85 8.75
CA LEU A 446 -35.04 -7.00 9.63
C LEU A 446 -35.43 -6.63 11.06
N VAL A 447 -36.48 -7.26 11.59
CA VAL A 447 -37.02 -6.94 12.93
C VAL A 447 -37.01 -8.18 13.81
N THR A 448 -36.17 -8.20 14.83
CA THR A 448 -36.13 -9.30 15.80
C THR A 448 -37.05 -8.99 16.99
N ASN A 449 -37.62 -10.03 17.60
CA ASN A 449 -38.48 -9.87 18.77
C ASN A 449 -37.70 -9.48 20.03
N ASP A 450 -36.45 -9.93 20.13
CA ASP A 450 -35.59 -9.65 21.27
C ASP A 450 -34.21 -9.14 20.85
N ARG A 451 -33.51 -8.60 21.85
CA ARG A 451 -32.16 -8.05 21.69
C ARG A 451 -31.11 -9.12 21.40
N PHE A 452 -31.31 -10.36 21.87
CA PHE A 452 -30.32 -11.43 21.70
C PHE A 452 -30.16 -11.78 20.22
N ASP A 453 -31.28 -11.96 19.50
CA ASP A 453 -31.27 -12.19 18.05
C ASP A 453 -30.61 -11.03 17.28
N TYR A 454 -30.84 -9.78 17.72
CA TYR A 454 -30.18 -8.61 17.14
C TYR A 454 -28.67 -8.57 17.43
N GLU A 455 -28.23 -8.98 18.61
CA GLU A 455 -26.80 -9.07 18.93
C GLU A 455 -26.10 -10.17 18.12
N GLU A 456 -26.79 -11.29 17.89
CA GLU A 456 -26.30 -12.37 17.04
C GLU A 456 -26.11 -11.90 15.60
N PHE A 457 -27.04 -11.07 15.09
CA PHE A 457 -26.87 -10.38 13.80
C PHE A 457 -25.54 -9.64 13.73
N ASN A 458 -25.24 -8.82 14.73
CA ASN A 458 -24.01 -8.01 14.76
C ASN A 458 -22.76 -8.85 14.96
N THR A 459 -22.83 -9.91 15.77
CA THR A 459 -21.68 -10.77 16.04
C THR A 459 -21.33 -11.63 14.82
N VAL A 460 -22.32 -12.25 14.18
CA VAL A 460 -22.12 -13.20 13.07
C VAL A 460 -21.87 -12.50 11.74
N LEU A 461 -22.60 -11.41 11.44
CA LEU A 461 -22.51 -10.74 10.14
C LEU A 461 -21.49 -9.60 10.14
N MET A 462 -21.42 -8.85 11.25
CA MET A 462 -20.62 -7.62 11.32
C MET A 462 -19.34 -7.78 12.16
N ASN A 463 -19.13 -8.94 12.80
CA ASN A 463 -17.99 -9.21 13.67
C ASN A 463 -17.78 -8.11 14.74
N ARG A 464 -18.87 -7.62 15.33
CA ARG A 464 -18.84 -6.55 16.33
C ARG A 464 -19.83 -6.83 17.46
N ARG A 465 -19.52 -6.29 18.65
CA ARG A 465 -20.48 -6.19 19.76
C ARG A 465 -21.18 -4.84 19.74
N THR A 466 -22.44 -4.81 20.16
CA THR A 466 -23.26 -3.60 20.11
C THR A 466 -23.56 -3.07 21.52
N PRO A 467 -23.30 -1.78 21.82
CA PRO A 467 -23.65 -1.19 23.11
C PRO A 467 -25.14 -1.38 23.46
N LYS A 468 -25.46 -1.49 24.75
CA LYS A 468 -26.84 -1.71 25.24
C LYS A 468 -27.84 -0.63 24.84
N THR A 469 -27.35 0.57 24.56
CA THR A 469 -28.14 1.73 24.14
C THR A 469 -28.46 1.71 22.64
N VAL A 470 -27.76 0.89 21.85
CA VAL A 470 -27.99 0.76 20.41
C VAL A 470 -28.93 -0.40 20.17
N SER A 471 -30.04 -0.11 19.48
CA SER A 471 -31.14 -1.06 19.23
C SER A 471 -31.44 -1.30 17.75
N GLY A 472 -30.71 -0.63 16.86
CA GLY A 472 -30.77 -0.90 15.43
C GLY A 472 -29.62 -0.25 14.68
N HIS A 473 -29.45 -0.65 13.43
CA HIS A 473 -28.49 -0.09 12.48
C HIS A 473 -29.02 -0.24 11.06
N LEU A 474 -28.32 0.39 10.11
CA LEU A 474 -28.58 0.28 8.68
C LEU A 474 -27.29 0.01 7.93
N SER A 475 -27.41 -0.57 6.74
CA SER A 475 -26.33 -0.72 5.77
C SER A 475 -26.86 -0.35 4.40
N ILE A 476 -26.32 0.72 3.82
CA ILE A 476 -26.65 1.17 2.48
C ILE A 476 -25.35 1.41 1.73
N THR A 477 -25.21 0.77 0.57
CA THR A 477 -24.08 0.96 -0.34
C THR A 477 -24.53 1.63 -1.63
N PRO A 478 -23.60 2.22 -2.40
CA PRO A 478 -23.94 2.84 -3.69
C PRO A 478 -24.73 1.91 -4.61
N ASN A 479 -25.60 2.49 -5.43
CA ASN A 479 -26.48 1.78 -6.37
C ASN A 479 -27.43 0.76 -5.71
N PHE A 480 -27.66 0.88 -4.40
CA PHE A 480 -28.49 -0.03 -3.61
C PHE A 480 -28.05 -1.50 -3.68
N GLU A 481 -26.75 -1.75 -3.92
CA GLU A 481 -26.20 -3.11 -3.90
C GLU A 481 -26.58 -3.79 -2.58
N THR A 482 -26.32 -3.15 -1.45
CA THR A 482 -26.86 -3.49 -0.14
C THR A 482 -27.72 -2.32 0.34
N ALA A 483 -28.93 -2.61 0.84
CA ALA A 483 -29.81 -1.65 1.50
C ALA A 483 -30.72 -2.40 2.48
N TYR A 484 -30.40 -2.33 3.77
CA TYR A 484 -31.25 -2.87 4.82
C TYR A 484 -31.16 -2.07 6.12
N ILE A 485 -32.22 -2.17 6.92
CA ILE A 485 -32.27 -1.81 8.35
C ILE A 485 -32.33 -3.12 9.14
N ALA A 486 -31.63 -3.20 10.27
CA ALA A 486 -31.77 -4.28 11.24
C ALA A 486 -32.00 -3.70 12.63
N MET A 487 -33.03 -4.15 13.32
CA MET A 487 -33.41 -3.67 14.66
C MET A 487 -34.12 -4.77 15.46
N HIS A 488 -34.27 -4.54 16.77
CA HIS A 488 -35.18 -5.34 17.60
C HIS A 488 -36.37 -4.50 18.07
N ASP A 489 -37.49 -5.16 18.38
CA ASP A 489 -38.64 -4.52 19.01
C ASP A 489 -38.28 -4.13 20.46
N VAL A 490 -38.28 -2.83 20.74
CA VAL A 490 -37.97 -2.25 22.06
C VAL A 490 -39.23 -1.90 22.85
N GLY A 491 -40.42 -2.12 22.27
CA GLY A 491 -41.71 -1.76 22.82
C GLY A 491 -42.12 -0.30 22.57
N GLU A 492 -43.35 0.02 22.99
CA GLU A 492 -43.96 1.35 22.78
C GLU A 492 -44.03 2.21 24.05
N THR A 493 -43.43 1.74 25.15
CA THR A 493 -43.39 2.49 26.41
C THR A 493 -42.36 3.61 26.32
N GLU A 494 -42.81 4.85 26.49
CA GLU A 494 -41.92 6.00 26.54
C GLU A 494 -40.90 5.86 27.68
N SER A 495 -39.64 6.18 27.39
CA SER A 495 -38.53 6.08 28.34
C SER A 495 -37.64 7.30 28.25
N ALA A 496 -36.96 7.62 29.36
CA ALA A 496 -35.91 8.63 29.35
C ALA A 496 -34.69 8.20 28.53
N SER A 497 -34.43 6.89 28.37
CA SER A 497 -33.15 6.36 27.89
C SER A 497 -33.21 5.58 26.57
N ALA A 498 -34.40 5.37 26.01
CA ALA A 498 -34.58 4.64 24.74
C ALA A 498 -35.76 5.22 23.95
N LEU A 499 -35.64 5.15 22.62
CA LEU A 499 -36.75 5.40 21.70
C LEU A 499 -37.75 4.25 21.78
N THR A 500 -39.02 4.53 21.47
CA THR A 500 -39.99 3.46 21.18
C THR A 500 -39.67 2.78 19.86
N THR A 501 -40.25 1.61 19.58
CA THR A 501 -40.01 0.91 18.31
C THR A 501 -40.47 1.74 17.11
N GLU A 502 -41.61 2.42 17.21
CA GLU A 502 -42.06 3.36 16.17
C GLU A 502 -41.03 4.49 15.93
N GLN A 503 -40.54 5.12 16.99
CA GLN A 503 -39.55 6.20 16.90
C GLN A 503 -38.20 5.71 16.36
N LEU A 504 -37.77 4.52 16.79
CA LEU A 504 -36.55 3.88 16.31
C LEU A 504 -36.65 3.57 14.81
N MET A 505 -37.78 3.03 14.36
CA MET A 505 -38.06 2.78 12.94
C MET A 505 -37.97 4.07 12.12
N LYS A 506 -38.70 5.11 12.54
CA LYS A 506 -38.70 6.43 11.87
C LYS A 506 -37.29 7.03 11.83
N SER A 507 -36.53 6.89 12.91
CA SER A 507 -35.14 7.35 12.98
C SER A 507 -34.24 6.62 11.98
N LEU A 508 -34.25 5.29 11.96
CA LEU A 508 -33.41 4.49 11.07
C LEU A 508 -33.81 4.66 9.59
N LEU A 509 -35.10 4.82 9.30
CA LEU A 509 -35.59 5.10 7.96
C LEU A 509 -35.14 6.48 7.48
N SER A 510 -35.22 7.50 8.33
CA SER A 510 -34.78 8.85 7.98
C SER A 510 -33.26 8.91 7.76
N GLN A 511 -32.50 8.15 8.55
CA GLN A 511 -31.06 7.95 8.31
C GLN A 511 -30.82 7.28 6.94
N SER A 512 -31.58 6.23 6.65
CA SER A 512 -31.50 5.48 5.40
C SER A 512 -31.80 6.36 4.18
N TYR A 513 -32.81 7.22 4.30
CA TYR A 513 -33.18 8.19 3.27
C TYR A 513 -32.07 9.22 3.02
N LEU A 514 -31.44 9.71 4.08
CA LEU A 514 -30.36 10.70 4.01
C LEU A 514 -29.12 10.16 3.28
N THR A 515 -28.79 8.88 3.49
CA THR A 515 -27.60 8.18 2.95
C THR A 515 -27.93 7.24 1.79
N ARG A 516 -29.09 7.38 1.14
CA ARG A 516 -29.57 6.47 0.08
C ARG A 516 -28.66 6.37 -1.14
N ASP A 517 -27.87 7.42 -1.40
CA ASP A 517 -26.86 7.48 -2.46
C ASP A 517 -25.56 6.72 -2.10
N GLY A 518 -25.50 6.12 -0.90
CA GLY A 518 -24.30 5.49 -0.36
C GLY A 518 -23.27 6.50 0.13
N SER A 519 -23.66 7.77 0.33
CA SER A 519 -22.75 8.80 0.86
C SER A 519 -22.31 8.47 2.29
N ASN A 520 -21.01 8.60 2.53
CA ASN A 520 -20.41 8.41 3.85
C ASN A 520 -20.52 9.72 4.66
N LEU A 521 -21.72 10.02 5.14
CA LEU A 521 -21.99 11.19 5.98
C LEU A 521 -21.53 10.93 7.43
N PRO A 522 -21.06 11.97 8.16
CA PRO A 522 -20.66 11.83 9.56
C PRO A 522 -21.77 11.25 10.45
N ASP A 523 -21.39 10.42 11.41
CA ASP A 523 -22.37 9.69 12.24
C ASP A 523 -23.24 10.63 13.08
N TRP A 524 -22.69 11.73 13.57
CA TRP A 524 -23.45 12.74 14.33
C TRP A 524 -24.54 13.38 13.48
N LEU A 525 -24.28 13.59 12.18
CA LEU A 525 -25.25 14.17 11.26
C LEU A 525 -26.33 13.16 10.93
N ARG A 526 -25.90 11.95 10.54
CA ARG A 526 -26.80 10.87 10.16
C ARG A 526 -27.75 10.54 11.30
N GLN A 527 -27.21 10.17 12.46
CA GLN A 527 -28.02 9.78 13.62
C GLN A 527 -28.82 10.96 14.19
N GLY A 528 -28.24 12.16 14.22
CA GLY A 528 -28.93 13.37 14.67
C GLY A 528 -30.14 13.73 13.80
N PHE A 529 -30.00 13.64 12.47
CA PHE A 529 -31.10 13.81 11.52
C PHE A 529 -32.17 12.73 11.71
N GLY A 530 -31.76 11.47 11.90
CA GLY A 530 -32.67 10.38 12.24
C GLY A 530 -33.52 10.67 13.47
N MET A 531 -32.87 11.09 14.56
CA MET A 531 -33.57 11.42 15.80
C MET A 531 -34.50 12.63 15.64
N MET A 532 -34.09 13.64 14.87
CA MET A 532 -34.94 14.79 14.58
C MET A 532 -36.21 14.39 13.82
N GLU A 533 -36.09 13.47 12.88
CA GLU A 533 -37.19 13.00 12.03
C GLU A 533 -37.96 11.80 12.63
N SER A 534 -37.62 11.37 13.85
CA SER A 534 -38.22 10.22 14.53
C SER A 534 -39.64 10.48 15.07
N GLY A 535 -40.13 11.71 15.02
CA GLY A 535 -41.41 12.11 15.62
C GLY A 535 -41.34 12.37 17.13
N LEU A 536 -40.14 12.50 17.70
CA LEU A 536 -39.94 12.90 19.09
C LEU A 536 -40.60 14.27 19.37
N LYS A 537 -41.49 14.30 20.36
CA LYS A 537 -42.11 15.54 20.83
C LYS A 537 -41.15 16.32 21.71
N SER A 538 -41.16 17.64 21.60
CA SER A 538 -40.26 18.53 22.36
C SER A 538 -40.44 18.41 23.88
N ASP A 539 -41.60 17.98 24.35
CA ASP A 539 -41.95 17.80 25.76
C ASP A 539 -41.81 16.34 26.26
N SER A 540 -41.40 15.42 25.40
CA SER A 540 -41.17 14.01 25.76
C SER A 540 -40.13 13.85 26.87
N VAL A 541 -40.28 12.79 27.66
CA VAL A 541 -39.33 12.43 28.73
C VAL A 541 -37.95 12.14 28.13
N TYR A 542 -37.91 11.55 26.93
CA TYR A 542 -36.68 11.27 26.20
C TYR A 542 -35.93 12.57 25.85
N VAL A 543 -36.58 13.53 25.19
CA VAL A 543 -35.95 14.79 24.76
C VAL A 543 -35.49 15.62 25.96
N LYS A 544 -36.29 15.69 27.03
CA LYS A 544 -35.93 16.39 28.27
C LYS A 544 -34.65 15.84 28.91
N ALA A 545 -34.33 14.57 28.69
CA ALA A 545 -33.18 13.91 29.27
C ALA A 545 -31.92 13.96 28.37
N ILE A 546 -32.04 14.33 27.08
CA ILE A 546 -30.90 14.47 26.14
C ILE A 546 -29.81 15.41 26.66
N PRO A 547 -30.09 16.64 27.15
CA PRO A 547 -29.04 17.55 27.60
C PRO A 547 -28.17 16.97 28.72
N GLY A 548 -28.74 16.14 29.60
CA GLY A 548 -28.00 15.47 30.67
C GLY A 548 -27.05 14.39 30.15
N ARG A 549 -27.48 13.62 29.14
CA ARG A 549 -26.69 12.52 28.59
C ARG A 549 -25.64 13.00 27.59
N ALA A 550 -26.06 13.83 26.63
CA ALA A 550 -25.15 14.46 25.67
C ALA A 550 -24.17 15.43 26.36
N GLY A 551 -24.61 16.14 27.41
CA GLY A 551 -23.78 17.10 28.14
C GLY A 551 -22.49 16.50 28.70
N LYS A 552 -22.52 15.23 29.13
CA LYS A 552 -21.31 14.53 29.59
C LYS A 552 -20.31 14.35 28.44
N ALA A 553 -20.76 13.83 27.30
CA ALA A 553 -19.90 13.63 26.13
C ALA A 553 -19.34 14.97 25.61
N VAL A 554 -20.22 15.97 25.50
CA VAL A 554 -19.86 17.33 25.07
C VAL A 554 -18.85 17.99 26.00
N SER A 555 -18.94 17.76 27.33
CA SER A 555 -18.00 18.33 28.31
C SER A 555 -16.56 17.79 28.17
N THR A 556 -16.36 16.68 27.46
CA THR A 556 -15.02 16.12 27.21
C THR A 556 -14.30 16.80 26.04
N ILE A 557 -15.01 17.63 25.26
CA ILE A 557 -14.45 18.35 24.11
C ILE A 557 -13.57 19.50 24.61
N THR A 558 -12.25 19.36 24.42
CA THR A 558 -11.24 20.38 24.75
C THR A 558 -10.89 21.27 23.56
N ASP A 559 -11.09 20.78 22.34
CA ASP A 559 -10.88 21.50 21.10
C ASP A 559 -12.22 21.66 20.36
N ALA A 560 -12.78 22.88 20.43
CA ALA A 560 -14.04 23.20 19.79
C ALA A 560 -14.01 23.05 18.26
N GLY A 561 -12.82 23.09 17.64
CA GLY A 561 -12.67 22.90 16.20
C GLY A 561 -12.97 21.47 15.73
N LYS A 562 -12.84 20.49 16.63
CA LYS A 562 -13.08 19.06 16.35
C LYS A 562 -14.51 18.62 16.58
N LEU A 563 -15.39 19.50 17.07
CA LEU A 563 -16.75 19.15 17.45
C LEU A 563 -17.54 18.44 16.34
N PHE A 564 -17.30 18.84 15.09
CA PHE A 564 -18.00 18.31 13.91
C PHE A 564 -17.22 17.21 13.18
N ASP A 565 -16.02 16.87 13.64
CA ASP A 565 -15.25 15.79 13.03
C ASP A 565 -15.93 14.44 13.30
N ASP A 566 -15.90 13.57 12.29
CA ASP A 566 -16.46 12.23 12.43
C ASP A 566 -15.62 11.37 13.39
N GLY A 567 -16.28 10.50 14.15
CA GLY A 567 -15.62 9.68 15.19
C GLY A 567 -15.24 10.41 16.48
N THR A 568 -15.64 11.67 16.65
CA THR A 568 -15.38 12.45 17.88
C THR A 568 -16.09 11.87 19.11
N PHE A 569 -17.27 11.28 18.92
CA PHE A 569 -18.11 10.74 20.00
C PHE A 569 -18.17 9.22 19.95
N ALA A 570 -18.32 8.58 21.10
CA ALA A 570 -18.52 7.14 21.15
C ALA A 570 -19.85 6.74 20.47
N PRO A 571 -19.98 5.52 19.91
CA PRO A 571 -21.19 5.06 19.24
C PRO A 571 -22.48 5.17 20.07
N GLU A 572 -22.38 5.05 21.40
CA GLU A 572 -23.50 5.21 22.33
C GLU A 572 -23.90 6.67 22.61
N GLU A 573 -23.01 7.63 22.34
CA GLU A 573 -23.21 9.06 22.62
C GLU A 573 -23.61 9.85 21.36
N VAL A 574 -23.17 9.37 20.19
CA VAL A 574 -23.21 10.12 18.93
C VAL A 574 -24.63 10.48 18.47
N GLY A 575 -25.64 9.66 18.76
CA GLY A 575 -27.02 9.97 18.38
C GLY A 575 -27.55 11.20 19.10
N GLU A 576 -27.38 11.26 20.40
CA GLU A 576 -27.92 12.32 21.25
C GLU A 576 -27.16 13.64 21.09
N VAL A 577 -25.83 13.56 21.00
CA VAL A 577 -25.01 14.71 20.65
C VAL A 577 -25.34 15.19 19.23
N GLY A 578 -25.48 14.25 18.28
CA GLY A 578 -25.91 14.52 16.92
C GLY A 578 -27.24 15.26 16.85
N TYR A 579 -28.24 14.85 17.63
CA TYR A 579 -29.54 15.53 17.71
C TYR A 579 -29.37 17.01 18.11
N LEU A 580 -28.55 17.29 19.14
CA LEU A 580 -28.29 18.67 19.56
C LEU A 580 -27.51 19.46 18.50
N LEU A 581 -26.52 18.84 17.84
CA LEU A 581 -25.73 19.49 16.79
C LEU A 581 -26.59 19.84 15.56
N VAL A 582 -27.40 18.90 15.08
CA VAL A 582 -28.31 19.11 13.95
C VAL A 582 -29.32 20.21 14.28
N LYS A 583 -29.92 20.18 15.49
CA LYS A 583 -30.81 21.23 15.98
C LYS A 583 -30.10 22.59 16.03
N PHE A 584 -28.89 22.65 16.57
CA PHE A 584 -28.08 23.88 16.64
C PHE A 584 -27.82 24.46 15.25
N LEU A 585 -27.36 23.63 14.30
CA LEU A 585 -27.07 24.05 12.94
C LEU A 585 -28.33 24.57 12.23
N GLN A 586 -29.48 23.90 12.41
CA GLN A 586 -30.75 24.40 11.90
C GLN A 586 -31.18 25.71 12.55
N MET A 587 -30.90 25.96 13.83
CA MET A 587 -31.18 27.24 14.47
C MET A 587 -30.27 28.37 13.92
N GLN A 588 -29.00 28.07 13.59
CA GLN A 588 -28.06 29.06 13.06
C GLN A 588 -28.32 29.43 11.59
N GLY A 589 -28.85 28.49 10.79
CA GLY A 589 -28.94 28.63 9.33
C GLY A 589 -30.31 28.45 8.71
N GLY A 590 -31.27 27.92 9.47
CA GLY A 590 -32.54 27.42 8.95
C GLY A 590 -32.42 26.12 8.14
N PRO A 591 -33.56 25.52 7.75
CA PRO A 591 -33.57 24.24 7.01
C PRO A 591 -32.86 24.30 5.66
N ALA A 592 -32.95 25.42 4.93
CA ALA A 592 -32.33 25.56 3.61
C ALA A 592 -30.80 25.51 3.69
N ARG A 593 -30.19 26.20 4.66
CA ARG A 593 -28.73 26.16 4.87
C ARG A 593 -28.27 24.79 5.38
N PHE A 594 -29.09 24.12 6.21
CA PHE A 594 -28.81 22.76 6.61
C PHE A 594 -28.80 21.78 5.42
N GLN A 595 -29.74 21.92 4.48
CA GLN A 595 -29.73 21.12 3.25
C GLN A 595 -28.49 21.40 2.38
N GLN A 596 -28.03 22.66 2.32
CA GLN A 596 -26.76 22.99 1.66
C GLN A 596 -25.57 22.29 2.32
N LEU A 597 -25.55 22.20 3.66
CA LEU A 597 -24.52 21.46 4.39
C LEU A 597 -24.53 19.97 4.03
N VAL A 598 -25.69 19.32 4.01
CA VAL A 598 -25.80 17.91 3.59
C VAL A 598 -25.26 17.74 2.17
N GLY A 599 -25.65 18.63 1.24
CA GLY A 599 -25.15 18.61 -0.13
C GLY A 599 -23.64 18.81 -0.25
N GLU A 600 -23.03 19.62 0.62
CA GLU A 600 -21.59 19.82 0.63
C GLU A 600 -20.84 18.63 1.23
N LEU A 601 -21.34 18.05 2.33
CA LEU A 601 -20.78 16.84 2.95
C LEU A 601 -20.78 15.62 2.03
N ARG A 602 -21.69 15.57 1.05
CA ARG A 602 -21.65 14.53 -0.01
C ARG A 602 -20.46 14.69 -0.95
N LYS A 603 -19.92 15.89 -1.10
CA LYS A 603 -18.78 16.19 -2.00
C LYS A 603 -17.43 16.13 -1.29
N THR A 604 -17.40 16.44 0.01
CA THR A 604 -16.16 16.52 0.78
C THR A 604 -16.18 15.59 1.99
N PRO A 605 -15.11 14.81 2.22
CA PRO A 605 -15.01 13.97 3.41
C PRO A 605 -14.71 14.76 4.70
N ASN A 606 -14.40 16.06 4.60
CA ASN A 606 -14.04 16.89 5.75
C ASN A 606 -15.26 17.68 6.26
N ALA A 607 -15.83 17.21 7.37
CA ALA A 607 -17.03 17.79 7.96
C ALA A 607 -16.83 19.22 8.48
N ALA A 608 -15.73 19.47 9.18
CA ALA A 608 -15.39 20.81 9.68
C ALA A 608 -15.32 21.85 8.54
N ARG A 609 -14.69 21.49 7.42
CA ARG A 609 -14.60 22.36 6.24
C ARG A 609 -15.96 22.61 5.61
N ALA A 610 -16.81 21.59 5.49
CA ALA A 610 -18.16 21.74 4.93
C ALA A 610 -19.01 22.68 5.80
N VAL A 611 -18.93 22.54 7.13
CA VAL A 611 -19.62 23.42 8.08
C VAL A 611 -19.12 24.86 7.93
N GLU A 612 -17.80 25.09 7.95
CA GLU A 612 -17.22 26.42 7.80
C GLU A 612 -17.62 27.10 6.49
N GLN A 613 -17.59 26.35 5.37
CA GLN A 613 -17.96 26.84 4.06
C GLN A 613 -19.43 27.25 3.96
N VAL A 614 -20.34 26.47 4.55
CA VAL A 614 -21.79 26.70 4.43
C VAL A 614 -22.28 27.74 5.43
N TYR A 615 -21.70 27.79 6.64
CA TYR A 615 -22.11 28.71 7.70
C TYR A 615 -21.32 30.01 7.72
N GLY A 616 -20.21 30.11 6.96
CA GLY A 616 -19.43 31.33 6.81
C GLY A 616 -18.73 31.79 8.10
N ALA A 617 -18.47 30.86 9.02
CA ALA A 617 -17.82 31.13 10.30
C ALA A 617 -16.83 30.01 10.61
N PRO A 618 -15.65 30.33 11.21
CA PRO A 618 -14.69 29.33 11.62
C PRO A 618 -15.34 28.22 12.45
N VAL A 619 -15.02 26.96 12.15
CA VAL A 619 -15.63 25.81 12.84
C VAL A 619 -15.43 25.87 14.36
N ALA A 620 -14.28 26.35 14.83
CA ALA A 620 -13.99 26.51 16.25
C ALA A 620 -14.89 27.55 16.93
N GLN A 621 -15.30 28.61 16.21
CA GLN A 621 -16.23 29.60 16.73
C GLN A 621 -17.64 29.03 16.87
N LEU A 622 -18.10 28.29 15.85
CA LEU A 622 -19.39 27.59 15.91
C LEU A 622 -19.41 26.54 17.03
N GLY A 623 -18.29 25.82 17.20
CA GLY A 623 -18.14 24.87 18.29
C GLY A 623 -18.20 25.54 19.66
N GLN A 624 -17.51 26.68 19.84
CA GLN A 624 -17.61 27.45 21.10
C GLN A 624 -19.03 27.94 21.37
N LEU A 625 -19.75 28.42 20.36
CA LEU A 625 -21.15 28.84 20.50
C LEU A 625 -22.05 27.67 20.94
N PHE A 626 -21.87 26.48 20.35
CA PHE A 626 -22.59 25.28 20.76
C PHE A 626 -22.29 24.87 22.21
N LEU A 627 -21.01 24.91 22.60
CA LEU A 627 -20.58 24.58 23.96
C LEU A 627 -21.15 25.58 24.98
N GLN A 628 -21.19 26.87 24.64
CA GLN A 628 -21.73 27.93 25.49
C GLN A 628 -23.26 27.86 25.64
N SER A 629 -23.99 27.45 24.60
CA SER A 629 -25.44 27.23 24.71
C SER A 629 -25.80 25.96 25.49
N GLY A 630 -24.80 25.12 25.82
CA GLY A 630 -25.01 23.80 26.42
C GLY A 630 -25.79 22.87 25.49
N GLY A 631 -25.69 23.10 24.17
CA GLY A 631 -26.51 22.43 23.17
C GLY A 631 -28.00 22.73 23.23
N LYS A 632 -28.44 23.77 23.98
CA LYS A 632 -29.88 24.12 24.12
C LYS A 632 -30.43 24.86 22.91
#